data_AF-A0A4Y5RE93-F1
#
_entry.id   AF-A0A4Y5RE93-F1
#
_cell.length_a   1.000
_cell.length_b   1.000
_cell.length_c   1.000
_cell.angle_alpha   90.00
_cell.angle_beta   90.00
_cell.angle_gamma   90.00
#
_symmetry.space_group_name_H-M   'P 1'
#
loop_
_entity.id
_entity.type
_entity.pdbx_description
1 polymer ?
#
loop_
_entity_poly.entity_id
_entity_poly.type
_entity_poly.pdbx_seq_one_letter_code
_entity_poly.pdbx_strand_id
1 'polypeptide(L)'
;MQCSYFILLAVVCTAHPILSMTLKEINDACMKEHNFDGDLGKMNYNDPAFPKEAKCTLACTFEKEGVLKPDGSIDKQKDKEALEEIVKDEELKAKLLVAIEECGVTAKADKCETAYEFVKCKKAKTGQH
;
A
#
# COMPACT_ATOMS: atom_id res chain seq x y z
N MET A 1 26.28 -3.70 55.21
CA MET A 1 25.37 -4.40 54.28
C MET A 1 25.77 -4.03 52.86
N GLN A 2 26.01 -5.06 52.05
CA GLN A 2 26.53 -5.12 50.68
C GLN A 2 26.58 -3.83 49.82
N CYS A 3 27.78 -3.51 49.34
CA CYS A 3 28.01 -3.03 47.98
C CYS A 3 27.64 -4.13 46.97
N SER A 4 26.86 -3.80 45.93
CA SER A 4 26.81 -4.47 44.61
C SER A 4 25.83 -3.64 43.76
N TYR A 5 26.26 -2.66 42.96
CA TYR A 5 26.82 -2.87 41.63
C TYR A 5 26.13 -4.02 40.90
N PHE A 6 24.99 -3.75 40.27
CA PHE A 6 24.66 -4.35 38.97
C PHE A 6 23.76 -3.35 38.22
N ILE A 7 24.42 -2.53 37.39
CA ILE A 7 24.03 -2.26 36.00
C ILE A 7 22.57 -1.82 35.84
N LEU A 8 22.27 -0.53 35.74
CA LEU A 8 22.27 0.16 34.44
C LEU A 8 21.85 -0.76 33.27
N LEU A 9 20.74 -1.49 33.40
CA LEU A 9 19.99 -1.97 32.25
C LEU A 9 19.33 -0.73 31.65
N ALA A 10 20.14 -0.03 30.87
CA ALA A 10 19.78 0.63 29.63
C ALA A 10 18.41 0.18 29.12
N VAL A 11 17.34 0.83 29.59
CA VAL A 11 16.16 1.05 28.78
C VAL A 11 16.58 2.09 27.75
N VAL A 12 17.46 1.67 26.85
CA VAL A 12 17.47 2.22 25.51
C VAL A 12 16.17 1.66 24.95
N CYS A 13 15.07 2.37 25.20
CA CYS A 13 14.06 2.53 24.18
C CYS A 13 14.85 3.10 23.00
N THR A 14 15.44 2.20 22.22
CA THR A 14 15.75 2.50 20.84
C THR A 14 14.38 2.87 20.32
N ALA A 15 14.13 4.17 20.20
CA ALA A 15 13.35 4.65 19.09
C ALA A 15 13.84 3.80 17.93
N HIS A 16 13.04 2.80 17.52
CA HIS A 16 13.31 2.16 16.26
C HIS A 16 13.49 3.35 15.33
N PRO A 17 14.64 3.50 14.64
CA PRO A 17 14.58 4.31 13.45
C PRO A 17 13.48 3.61 12.67
N ILE A 18 12.31 4.26 12.58
CA ILE A 18 11.27 3.84 11.66
C ILE A 18 12.01 3.99 10.34
N LEU A 19 12.55 2.87 9.87
CA LEU A 19 13.20 2.75 8.59
C LEU A 19 12.07 3.07 7.62
N SER A 20 11.94 4.34 7.26
CA SER A 20 10.97 4.79 6.28
C SER A 20 11.41 4.16 4.97
N MET A 21 10.88 2.98 4.69
CA MET A 21 11.11 2.31 3.42
C MET A 21 10.54 3.21 2.33
N THR A 22 11.29 3.37 1.25
CA THR A 22 10.76 4.01 0.05
C THR A 22 9.64 3.17 -0.54
N LEU A 23 8.71 3.79 -1.28
CA LEU A 23 7.66 3.04 -2.00
C LEU A 23 8.26 1.90 -2.84
N LYS A 24 9.42 2.13 -3.47
CA LYS A 24 10.09 1.09 -4.27
C LYS A 24 10.47 -0.11 -3.40
N GLU A 25 11.07 0.13 -2.24
CA GLU A 25 11.45 -0.95 -1.32
C GLU A 25 10.22 -1.68 -0.75
N ILE A 26 9.14 -0.93 -0.47
CA ILE A 26 7.85 -1.49 -0.06
C ILE A 26 7.30 -2.42 -1.14
N ASN A 27 7.24 -1.93 -2.38
CA ASN A 27 6.76 -2.69 -3.51
C ASN A 27 7.62 -3.95 -3.72
N ASP A 28 8.95 -3.82 -3.76
CA ASP A 28 9.86 -4.97 -3.94
C ASP A 28 9.69 -6.01 -2.82
N ALA A 29 9.48 -5.57 -1.57
CA ALA A 29 9.22 -6.47 -0.46
C ALA A 29 7.88 -7.21 -0.63
N CYS A 30 6.81 -6.51 -1.03
CA CYS A 30 5.49 -7.10 -1.24
C CYS A 30 5.45 -8.04 -2.45
N MET A 31 6.17 -7.73 -3.52
CA MET A 31 6.35 -8.60 -4.68
C MET A 31 6.98 -9.94 -4.23
N LYS A 32 8.06 -9.86 -3.43
CA LYS A 32 8.73 -11.04 -2.88
C LYS A 32 7.85 -11.82 -1.91
N GLU A 33 7.12 -11.14 -1.03
CA GLU A 33 6.24 -11.75 -0.03
C GLU A 33 5.14 -12.61 -0.68
N HIS A 34 4.58 -12.13 -1.79
CA HIS A 34 3.52 -12.82 -2.51
C HIS A 34 4.00 -13.64 -3.71
N ASN A 35 5.32 -13.79 -3.89
CA ASN A 35 5.94 -14.49 -5.02
C ASN A 35 5.41 -14.00 -6.39
N PHE A 36 5.21 -12.69 -6.51
CA PHE A 36 4.80 -12.05 -7.75
C PHE A 36 6.02 -11.41 -8.42
N ASP A 37 6.23 -11.69 -9.70
CA ASP A 37 7.38 -11.24 -10.50
C ASP A 37 6.98 -10.36 -11.70
N GLY A 38 5.69 -10.08 -11.86
CA GLY A 38 5.15 -9.24 -12.93
C GLY A 38 5.26 -7.73 -12.68
N ASP A 39 4.64 -6.94 -13.56
CA ASP A 39 4.61 -5.47 -13.46
C ASP A 39 3.17 -4.99 -13.25
N LEU A 40 2.82 -4.65 -12.00
CA LEU A 40 1.48 -4.18 -11.61
C LEU A 40 1.00 -2.97 -12.43
N GLY A 41 1.91 -2.16 -12.96
CA GLY A 41 1.58 -1.00 -13.79
C GLY A 41 1.04 -1.38 -15.16
N LYS A 42 1.55 -2.50 -15.72
CA LYS A 42 1.24 -2.99 -17.08
C LYS A 42 0.17 -4.06 -17.14
N MET A 43 -0.34 -4.52 -15.99
CA MET A 43 -1.41 -5.51 -15.96
C MET A 43 -2.75 -4.92 -16.44
N ASN A 44 -3.54 -5.76 -17.10
CA ASN A 44 -4.92 -5.46 -17.45
C ASN A 44 -5.84 -5.72 -16.25
N TYR A 45 -6.36 -4.66 -15.64
CA TYR A 45 -7.21 -4.77 -14.44
C TYR A 45 -8.63 -5.26 -14.75
N ASN A 46 -8.99 -5.40 -16.02
CA ASN A 46 -10.24 -6.00 -16.46
C ASN A 46 -10.13 -7.51 -16.74
N ASP A 47 -8.94 -8.09 -16.60
CA ASP A 47 -8.77 -9.54 -16.77
C ASP A 47 -9.59 -10.30 -15.70
N PRO A 48 -10.57 -11.14 -16.08
CA PRO A 48 -11.31 -11.95 -15.12
C PRO A 48 -10.42 -12.97 -14.39
N ALA A 49 -9.25 -13.30 -14.95
CA ALA A 49 -8.24 -14.19 -14.36
C ALA A 49 -7.10 -13.41 -13.69
N PHE A 50 -7.35 -12.19 -13.20
CA PHE A 50 -6.33 -11.39 -12.53
C PHE A 50 -5.67 -12.18 -11.37
N PRO A 51 -4.34 -12.39 -11.39
CA PRO A 51 -3.64 -13.26 -10.44
C PRO A 51 -3.84 -12.85 -8.99
N LYS A 52 -4.08 -13.83 -8.12
CA LYS A 52 -4.30 -13.59 -6.68
C LYS A 52 -3.06 -12.96 -6.04
N GLU A 53 -1.89 -13.41 -6.44
CA GLU A 53 -0.58 -12.95 -5.98
C GLU A 53 -0.45 -11.45 -6.24
N ALA A 54 -0.80 -10.99 -7.44
CA ALA A 54 -0.79 -9.57 -7.80
C ALA A 54 -1.79 -8.74 -6.97
N LYS A 55 -3.01 -9.25 -6.72
CA LYS A 55 -3.99 -8.58 -5.84
C LYS A 55 -3.44 -8.42 -4.42
N CYS A 56 -2.80 -9.47 -3.90
CA CYS A 56 -2.24 -9.43 -2.56
C CYS A 56 -0.99 -8.55 -2.47
N THR A 57 -0.17 -8.48 -3.52
CA THR A 57 0.91 -7.48 -3.60
C THR A 57 0.37 -6.06 -3.49
N LEU A 58 -0.74 -5.73 -4.17
CA LEU A 58 -1.39 -4.41 -4.02
C LEU A 58 -1.83 -4.15 -2.58
N ALA A 59 -2.47 -5.13 -1.95
CA ALA A 59 -2.90 -4.99 -0.56
C ALA A 59 -1.72 -4.79 0.40
N CYS A 60 -0.65 -5.58 0.26
CA CYS A 60 0.57 -5.43 1.05
C CYS A 60 1.18 -4.03 0.91
N THR A 61 1.27 -3.50 -0.31
CA THR A 61 1.77 -2.14 -0.55
C THR A 61 0.88 -1.11 0.13
N PHE A 62 -0.45 -1.23 -0.02
CA PHE A 62 -1.39 -0.31 0.63
C PHE A 62 -1.38 -0.40 2.16
N GLU A 63 -1.19 -1.58 2.75
CA GLU A 63 -1.08 -1.71 4.21
C GLU A 63 0.19 -1.02 4.74
N LYS A 64 1.32 -1.18 4.04
CA LYS A 64 2.60 -0.56 4.43
C LYS A 64 2.60 0.96 4.25
N GLU A 65 1.88 1.47 3.26
CA GLU A 65 1.65 2.91 3.05
C GLU A 65 0.53 3.50 3.93
N GLY A 66 -0.19 2.65 4.68
CA GLY A 66 -1.32 3.06 5.52
C GLY A 66 -2.61 3.39 4.75
N VAL A 67 -2.65 3.11 3.44
CA VAL A 67 -3.83 3.25 2.57
C VAL A 67 -4.86 2.16 2.87
N LEU A 68 -4.44 0.93 3.17
CA LEU A 68 -5.35 -0.14 3.57
C LEU A 68 -5.32 -0.28 5.11
N LYS A 69 -6.45 0.02 5.73
CA LYS A 69 -6.58 -0.01 7.19
C LYS A 69 -6.65 -1.45 7.72
N PRO A 70 -6.38 -1.68 9.02
CA PRO A 70 -6.49 -3.00 9.62
C PRO A 70 -7.86 -3.67 9.45
N ASP A 71 -8.94 -2.89 9.40
CA ASP A 71 -10.31 -3.35 9.17
C ASP A 71 -10.63 -3.65 7.70
N GLY A 72 -9.65 -3.49 6.80
CA GLY A 72 -9.78 -3.72 5.37
C GLY A 72 -10.42 -2.56 4.60
N SER A 73 -10.66 -1.41 5.23
CA SER A 73 -11.18 -0.23 4.53
C SER A 73 -10.04 0.63 3.94
N ILE A 74 -10.36 1.42 2.91
CA ILE A 74 -9.40 2.31 2.24
C ILE A 74 -9.36 3.67 2.94
N ASP A 75 -8.16 4.11 3.33
CA ASP A 75 -7.85 5.48 3.69
C ASP A 75 -7.59 6.32 2.43
N LYS A 76 -8.65 6.98 1.95
CA LYS A 76 -8.57 7.85 0.77
C LYS A 76 -7.59 9.00 0.95
N GLN A 77 -7.43 9.52 2.16
CA GLN A 77 -6.53 10.64 2.41
C GLN A 77 -5.07 10.19 2.27
N LYS A 78 -4.73 9.00 2.80
CA LYS A 78 -3.42 8.40 2.60
C LYS A 78 -3.12 8.07 1.14
N ASP A 79 -4.11 7.59 0.39
CA ASP A 79 -3.91 7.31 -1.04
C ASP A 79 -3.61 8.59 -1.83
N LYS A 80 -4.27 9.72 -1.50
CA LYS A 80 -3.95 11.02 -2.12
C LYS A 80 -2.55 11.50 -1.78
N GLU A 81 -2.16 11.41 -0.51
CA GLU A 81 -0.80 11.77 -0.06
C GLU A 81 0.24 10.95 -0.84
N ALA A 82 0.05 9.64 -0.97
CA ALA A 82 0.93 8.78 -1.76
C ALA A 82 0.97 9.22 -3.23
N LEU A 83 -0.18 9.52 -3.87
CA LEU A 83 -0.19 9.97 -5.26
C LEU A 83 0.57 11.28 -5.49
N GLU A 84 0.52 12.22 -4.54
CA GLU A 84 1.27 13.48 -4.62
C GLU A 84 2.79 13.25 -4.68
N GLU A 85 3.28 12.23 -3.99
CA GLU A 85 4.70 11.88 -3.97
C GLU A 85 5.14 11.07 -5.21
N ILE A 86 4.25 10.24 -5.75
CA ILE A 86 4.61 9.19 -6.71
C ILE A 86 4.32 9.63 -8.16
N VAL A 87 3.23 10.35 -8.40
CA VAL A 87 2.76 10.67 -9.75
C VAL A 87 3.26 12.05 -10.18
N LYS A 88 4.22 12.05 -11.11
CA LYS A 88 4.81 13.28 -11.67
C LYS A 88 3.99 13.92 -12.79
N ASP A 89 3.13 13.14 -13.44
CA ASP A 89 2.24 13.64 -14.49
C ASP A 89 1.05 14.34 -13.82
N GLU A 90 1.00 15.67 -13.92
CA GLU A 90 0.01 16.50 -13.26
C GLU A 90 -1.43 16.24 -13.77
N GLU A 91 -1.61 15.93 -15.06
CA GLU A 91 -2.92 15.64 -15.63
C GLU A 91 -3.45 14.30 -15.11
N LEU A 92 -2.59 13.28 -15.12
CA LEU A 92 -2.91 11.97 -14.57
C LEU A 92 -3.16 12.06 -13.06
N LYS A 93 -2.35 12.80 -12.32
CA LYS A 93 -2.53 13.00 -10.88
C LYS A 93 -3.90 13.62 -10.59
N ALA A 94 -4.28 14.69 -11.30
CA ALA A 94 -5.59 15.31 -11.14
C ALA A 94 -6.73 14.32 -11.41
N LYS A 95 -6.63 13.50 -12.47
CA LYS A 95 -7.61 12.44 -12.77
C LYS A 95 -7.70 11.39 -11.67
N LEU A 96 -6.56 10.95 -11.12
CA LEU A 96 -6.52 9.97 -10.04
C LEU A 96 -7.10 10.52 -8.73
N LEU A 97 -6.82 11.78 -8.38
CA LEU A 97 -7.38 12.42 -7.19
C LEU A 97 -8.93 12.47 -7.24
N VAL A 98 -9.50 12.77 -8.41
CA VAL A 98 -10.96 12.69 -8.62
C VAL A 98 -11.44 11.24 -8.52
N ALA A 99 -10.72 10.30 -9.14
CA ALA A 99 -11.08 8.89 -9.10
C ALA A 99 -11.09 8.31 -7.68
N ILE A 100 -10.20 8.74 -6.78
CA ILE A 100 -10.21 8.34 -5.36
C ILE A 100 -11.54 8.69 -4.69
N GLU A 101 -12.07 9.88 -4.97
CA GLU A 101 -13.35 10.32 -4.41
C GLU A 101 -14.50 9.49 -4.94
N GLU A 102 -14.51 9.23 -6.25
CA GLU A 102 -15.57 8.45 -6.89
C GLU A 102 -15.52 6.94 -6.57
N CYS A 103 -14.34 6.40 -6.27
CA CYS A 103 -14.14 5.00 -5.95
C CYS A 103 -14.40 4.74 -4.46
N GLY A 104 -15.66 4.43 -4.13
CA GLY A 104 -16.06 3.93 -2.82
C GLY A 104 -16.07 2.40 -2.78
N VAL A 105 -14.95 1.79 -2.39
CA VAL A 105 -14.88 0.33 -2.21
C VAL A 105 -15.16 -0.02 -0.75
N THR A 106 -16.19 -0.81 -0.51
CA THR A 106 -16.45 -1.39 0.81
C THR A 106 -15.41 -2.47 1.10
N ALA A 107 -14.90 -2.48 2.33
CA ALA A 107 -14.04 -3.54 2.83
C ALA A 107 -14.64 -4.92 2.51
N LYS A 108 -13.85 -5.76 1.83
CA LYS A 108 -14.19 -7.16 1.56
C LYS A 108 -13.62 -8.04 2.66
N ALA A 109 -14.14 -9.26 2.78
CA ALA A 109 -13.57 -10.27 3.69
C ALA A 109 -12.10 -10.59 3.35
N ASP A 110 -11.76 -10.55 2.06
CA ASP A 110 -10.38 -10.61 1.57
C ASP A 110 -9.85 -9.21 1.28
N LYS A 111 -8.80 -8.82 2.02
CA LYS A 111 -8.12 -7.53 1.83
C LYS A 111 -7.47 -7.39 0.45
N CYS A 112 -7.00 -8.49 -0.14
CA CYS A 112 -6.46 -8.51 -1.51
C CYS A 112 -7.53 -8.06 -2.51
N GLU A 113 -8.76 -8.53 -2.36
CA GLU A 113 -9.88 -8.11 -3.22
C GLU A 113 -10.27 -6.65 -3.00
N THR A 114 -10.18 -6.14 -1.77
CA THR A 114 -10.45 -4.71 -1.52
C THR A 114 -9.45 -3.82 -2.26
N ALA A 115 -8.15 -4.10 -2.11
CA ALA A 115 -7.10 -3.33 -2.78
C ALA A 115 -7.22 -3.40 -4.31
N TYR A 116 -7.45 -4.60 -4.85
CA TYR A 116 -7.63 -4.81 -6.28
C TYR A 116 -8.83 -4.03 -6.84
N GLU A 117 -10.01 -4.15 -6.24
CA GLU A 117 -11.21 -3.46 -6.71
C GLU A 117 -11.07 -1.94 -6.64
N PHE A 118 -10.33 -1.43 -5.64
CA PHE A 118 -10.06 0.01 -5.55
C PHE A 118 -9.15 0.49 -6.67
N VAL A 119 -8.05 -0.20 -6.95
CA VAL A 119 -7.15 0.15 -8.07
C VAL A 119 -7.85 0.00 -9.41
N LYS A 120 -8.61 -1.09 -9.61
CA LYS A 120 -9.40 -1.33 -10.81
C LYS A 120 -10.38 -0.18 -11.07
N CYS A 121 -11.09 0.27 -10.03
CA CYS A 121 -11.99 1.41 -10.14
C CYS A 121 -11.24 2.68 -10.55
N LYS A 122 -10.11 2.99 -9.89
CA LYS A 122 -9.30 4.18 -10.24
C LYS A 122 -8.85 4.14 -11.70
N LYS A 123 -8.31 3.01 -12.15
CA LYS A 123 -7.86 2.78 -13.52
C LYS A 123 -8.98 2.93 -14.55
N ALA A 124 -10.16 2.36 -14.28
CA ALA A 124 -11.33 2.52 -15.15
C ALA A 124 -11.76 3.99 -15.30
N LYS A 125 -11.67 4.78 -14.23
CA LYS A 125 -12.02 6.21 -14.24
C LYS A 125 -11.00 7.09 -14.94
N THR A 126 -9.72 6.70 -14.95
CA THR A 126 -8.64 7.47 -15.59
C THR A 126 -8.34 7.04 -17.03
N GLY A 127 -9.06 6.04 -17.55
CA GLY A 127 -8.84 5.50 -18.90
C GLY A 127 -7.56 4.68 -19.01
N GLN A 128 -6.98 4.26 -17.88
CA GLN A 128 -5.86 3.35 -17.83
C GLN A 128 -6.40 1.92 -17.82
N HIS A 129 -6.25 1.19 -18.92
CA HIS A 129 -6.67 -0.21 -19.02
C HIS A 129 -5.46 -1.14 -18.99
#